data_AF-A0A061N9M1-F1
#
_entry.id   AF-A0A061N9M1-F1
#
_cell.length_a   1.000
_cell.length_b   1.000
_cell.length_c   1.000
_cell.angle_alpha   90.00
_cell.angle_beta   90.00
_cell.angle_gamma   90.00
#
_symmetry.space_group_name_H-M   'P 1'
#
loop_
_entity.id
_entity.type
_entity.pdbx_description
1 polymer ?
#
loop_
_entity_poly.entity_id
_entity_poly.type
_entity_poly.pdbx_seq_one_letter_code
_entity_poly.pdbx_strand_id
1 'polypeptide(L)'
;MDRQAITLSGGESQRLKLASILGSGLTGVLYILDEPTAGLHPKDTSGLISIMKQLRDLGNTVLVIEHDELVMHEADHLIDIGPGAGRKGGEVVGQGTAQELMQNPSSPTGTLLNQKHSLPARRRNGNGNYVTITNANANNLKNVTANIPLGTITSVTGVSGSGKSTLVFDVLAKNKGCEKIVGLDKVDHVIQVGQSPLTRMQRSNVATFMDLFTLLRTQFAAQPKAKELGLKTKDFSFNTAGGRCEQCEGLGQVDVNLSFLSDMKVTCPSCKGQRFQDHVLSVQFKEHSIADFLNLSVEQSITFF
;
A
#
# COMPACT_ATOMS: atom_id res chain seq x y z
N MET A 1 5.28 -28.93 -9.92
CA MET A 1 4.12 -28.60 -10.78
C MET A 1 2.79 -28.66 -10.01
N ASP A 2 2.71 -29.29 -8.82
CA ASP A 2 1.48 -29.38 -8.01
C ASP A 2 1.24 -28.24 -6.99
N ARG A 3 2.03 -27.16 -7.00
CA ARG A 3 1.84 -26.04 -6.08
C ARG A 3 0.72 -25.15 -6.59
N GLN A 4 -0.36 -25.03 -5.83
CA GLN A 4 -1.50 -24.17 -6.20
C GLN A 4 -1.05 -22.72 -6.40
N ALA A 5 -1.46 -22.10 -7.51
CA ALA A 5 -1.13 -20.71 -7.84
C ALA A 5 -1.49 -19.71 -6.73
N ILE A 6 -2.51 -20.03 -5.92
CA ILE A 6 -2.95 -19.21 -4.78
C ILE A 6 -1.95 -19.17 -3.60
N THR A 7 -1.00 -20.12 -3.56
CA THR A 7 0.03 -20.22 -2.51
C THR A 7 1.34 -19.55 -2.90
N LEU A 8 1.42 -18.97 -4.10
CA LEU A 8 2.58 -18.23 -4.55
C LEU A 8 2.61 -16.86 -3.87
N SER A 9 3.78 -16.44 -3.42
CA SER A 9 4.02 -15.05 -3.04
C SER A 9 3.81 -14.12 -4.25
N GLY A 10 3.57 -12.83 -4.01
CA GLY A 10 3.42 -11.83 -5.07
C GLY A 10 4.55 -11.91 -6.11
N GLY A 11 5.81 -11.90 -5.64
CA GLY A 11 6.98 -12.02 -6.50
C GLY A 11 7.10 -13.37 -7.23
N GLU A 12 6.64 -14.49 -6.66
CA GLU A 12 6.62 -15.79 -7.37
C GLU A 12 5.60 -15.78 -8.52
N SER A 13 4.41 -15.23 -8.28
CA SER A 13 3.36 -15.08 -9.30
C SER A 13 3.82 -14.15 -10.44
N GLN A 14 4.50 -13.06 -10.10
CA GLN A 14 4.99 -12.09 -11.06
C GLN A 14 6.11 -12.65 -11.94
N ARG A 15 7.06 -13.40 -11.36
CA ARG A 15 8.09 -14.12 -12.15
C ARG A 15 7.49 -15.16 -13.07
N LEU A 16 6.47 -15.91 -12.62
CA LEU A 16 5.78 -16.89 -13.46
C LEU A 16 5.12 -16.21 -14.67
N LYS A 17 4.48 -15.05 -14.46
CA LYS A 17 3.88 -14.25 -15.53
C LYS A 17 4.93 -13.76 -16.53
N LEU A 18 6.05 -13.22 -16.06
CA LEU A 18 7.13 -12.74 -16.94
C LEU A 18 7.81 -13.86 -17.72
N ALA A 19 8.04 -15.02 -17.09
CA ALA A 19 8.56 -16.20 -17.78
C ALA A 19 7.60 -16.70 -18.88
N SER A 20 6.29 -16.67 -18.62
CA SER A 20 5.26 -17.00 -19.62
C SER A 20 5.28 -16.03 -20.81
N ILE A 21 5.44 -14.72 -20.53
CA ILE A 21 5.51 -13.68 -21.56
C ILE A 21 6.74 -13.88 -22.46
N LEU A 22 7.92 -14.14 -21.88
CA LEU A 22 9.13 -14.46 -22.64
C LEU A 22 8.92 -15.66 -23.58
N GLY A 23 8.20 -16.68 -23.13
CA GLY A 23 7.90 -17.86 -23.93
C GLY A 23 7.00 -17.60 -25.16
N SER A 24 6.30 -16.47 -25.21
CA SER A 24 5.38 -16.14 -26.31
C SER A 24 6.08 -15.64 -27.58
N GLY A 25 7.32 -15.16 -27.49
CA GLY A 25 8.10 -14.67 -28.63
C GLY A 25 7.50 -13.45 -29.36
N LEU A 26 6.61 -12.70 -28.71
CA LEU A 26 5.99 -11.51 -29.30
C LEU A 26 7.02 -10.38 -29.51
N THR A 27 6.86 -9.63 -30.60
CA THR A 27 7.69 -8.48 -31.00
C THR A 27 6.83 -7.26 -31.29
N GLY A 28 7.34 -6.05 -31.08
CA GLY A 28 6.58 -4.81 -31.30
C GLY A 28 5.52 -4.52 -30.24
N VAL A 29 5.62 -5.15 -29.06
CA VAL A 29 4.68 -4.99 -27.95
C VAL A 29 5.22 -3.97 -26.94
N LEU A 30 4.31 -3.20 -26.34
CA LEU A 30 4.59 -2.39 -25.14
C LEU A 30 4.18 -3.18 -23.89
N TYR A 31 5.16 -3.62 -23.13
CA TYR A 31 4.95 -4.24 -21.81
C TYR A 31 4.93 -3.16 -20.73
N ILE A 32 3.88 -3.13 -19.93
CA ILE A 32 3.77 -2.25 -18.76
C ILE A 32 3.80 -3.11 -17.49
N LEU A 33 4.81 -2.88 -16.65
CA LEU A 33 5.06 -3.66 -15.44
C LEU A 33 4.94 -2.75 -14.21
N ASP A 34 4.19 -3.20 -13.22
CA ASP A 34 3.98 -2.49 -11.95
C ASP A 34 4.74 -3.20 -10.83
N GLU A 35 5.78 -2.54 -10.30
CA GLU A 35 6.70 -2.99 -9.24
C GLU A 35 7.10 -4.48 -9.31
N PRO A 36 7.72 -4.95 -10.40
CA PRO A 36 8.09 -6.35 -10.57
C PRO A 36 9.08 -6.93 -9.55
N THR A 37 9.82 -6.07 -8.84
CA THR A 37 10.71 -6.49 -7.74
C THR A 37 10.01 -6.57 -6.38
N ALA A 38 8.71 -6.21 -6.28
CA ALA A 38 7.98 -6.23 -5.02
C ALA A 38 8.02 -7.63 -4.35
N GLY A 39 8.58 -7.68 -3.13
CA GLY A 39 8.74 -8.92 -2.37
C GLY A 39 9.83 -9.87 -2.90
N LEU A 40 10.65 -9.41 -3.85
CA LEU A 40 11.83 -10.10 -4.33
C LEU A 40 13.01 -9.87 -3.37
N HIS A 41 13.89 -10.86 -3.27
CA HIS A 41 15.15 -10.68 -2.55
C HIS A 41 16.16 -9.96 -3.46
N PRO A 42 16.99 -9.02 -2.97
CA PRO A 42 17.93 -8.27 -3.81
C PRO A 42 18.85 -9.13 -4.69
N LYS A 43 19.24 -10.32 -4.21
CA LYS A 43 20.02 -11.31 -4.98
C LYS A 43 19.34 -11.73 -6.30
N ASP A 44 18.01 -11.75 -6.34
CA ASP A 44 17.24 -12.24 -7.47
C ASP A 44 16.88 -11.09 -8.45
N THR A 45 17.05 -9.83 -8.05
CA THR A 45 16.74 -8.64 -8.86
C THR A 45 17.51 -8.61 -10.17
N SER A 46 18.80 -8.97 -10.18
CA SER A 46 19.61 -9.02 -11.40
C SER A 46 19.07 -9.99 -12.45
N GLY A 47 18.48 -11.12 -12.02
CA GLY A 47 17.86 -12.08 -12.94
C GLY A 47 16.61 -11.51 -13.60
N LEU A 48 15.83 -10.74 -12.84
CA LEU A 48 14.64 -10.05 -13.36
C LEU A 48 15.01 -8.95 -14.38
N ILE A 49 16.05 -8.17 -14.07
CA ILE A 49 16.60 -7.17 -14.99
C ILE A 49 17.04 -7.83 -16.30
N SER A 50 17.73 -8.97 -16.22
CA SER A 50 18.13 -9.72 -17.43
C SER A 50 16.94 -10.14 -18.28
N ILE A 51 15.83 -10.58 -17.65
CA ILE A 51 14.59 -10.94 -18.35
C ILE A 51 13.97 -9.72 -19.04
N MET A 52 13.92 -8.58 -18.36
CA MET A 52 13.38 -7.33 -18.94
C MET A 52 14.24 -6.85 -20.12
N LYS A 53 15.57 -6.93 -20.01
CA LYS A 53 16.49 -6.62 -21.12
C LYS A 53 16.30 -7.57 -22.29
N GLN A 54 16.11 -8.87 -22.05
CA GLN A 54 15.77 -9.82 -23.12
C GLN A 54 14.46 -9.49 -23.81
N LEU A 55 13.41 -9.12 -23.07
CA LEU A 55 12.13 -8.69 -23.66
C LEU A 55 12.32 -7.48 -24.57
N ARG A 56 13.07 -6.47 -24.11
CA ARG A 56 13.44 -5.29 -24.91
C ARG A 56 14.20 -5.69 -26.17
N ASP A 57 15.21 -6.54 -26.05
CA ASP A 57 16.10 -6.95 -27.15
C ASP A 57 15.40 -7.79 -28.23
N LEU A 58 14.23 -8.38 -27.91
CA LEU A 58 13.33 -8.99 -28.90
C LEU A 58 12.58 -7.97 -29.78
N GLY A 59 12.83 -6.67 -29.61
CA GLY A 59 12.15 -5.60 -30.36
C GLY A 59 10.86 -5.13 -29.69
N ASN A 60 10.78 -5.20 -28.36
CA ASN A 60 9.67 -4.70 -27.57
C ASN A 60 10.08 -3.46 -26.77
N THR A 61 9.09 -2.73 -26.26
CA THR A 61 9.29 -1.68 -25.27
C THR A 61 8.85 -2.19 -23.90
N VAL A 62 9.68 -1.98 -22.88
CA VAL A 62 9.37 -2.38 -21.50
C VAL A 62 9.31 -1.12 -20.63
N LEU A 63 8.10 -0.73 -20.22
CA LEU A 63 7.83 0.38 -19.33
C LEU A 63 7.57 -0.17 -17.92
N VAL A 64 8.36 0.27 -16.95
CA VAL A 64 8.35 -0.32 -15.60
C VAL A 64 8.18 0.78 -14.55
N ILE A 65 7.23 0.59 -13.64
CA ILE A 65 7.13 1.35 -12.39
C ILE A 65 7.96 0.61 -11.35
N GLU A 66 8.97 1.28 -10.78
CA GLU A 66 9.90 0.67 -9.83
C GLU A 66 10.41 1.65 -8.78
N HIS A 67 10.86 1.07 -7.67
CA HIS A 67 11.50 1.77 -6.55
C HIS A 67 12.87 1.17 -6.18
N ASP A 68 13.27 0.05 -6.80
CA ASP A 68 14.57 -0.57 -6.58
C ASP A 68 15.72 0.18 -7.28
N GLU A 69 16.74 0.57 -6.51
CA GLU A 69 17.89 1.35 -7.00
C GLU A 69 18.66 0.62 -8.12
N LEU A 70 18.79 -0.71 -8.05
CA LEU A 70 19.51 -1.49 -9.07
C LEU A 70 18.75 -1.48 -10.40
N VAL A 71 17.41 -1.60 -10.36
CA VAL A 71 16.61 -1.47 -11.58
C VAL A 71 16.74 -0.07 -12.18
N MET A 72 16.71 0.97 -11.35
CA MET A 72 16.87 2.35 -11.82
C MET A 72 18.24 2.56 -12.49
N HIS A 73 19.31 2.07 -11.88
CA HIS A 73 20.66 2.19 -12.45
C HIS A 73 20.83 1.42 -13.77
N GLU A 74 20.15 0.29 -13.93
CA GLU A 74 20.26 -0.58 -15.12
C GLU A 74 19.31 -0.19 -16.26
N ALA A 75 18.38 0.73 -16.02
CA ALA A 75 17.41 1.20 -17.01
C ALA A 75 18.08 2.08 -18.07
N ASP A 76 17.67 1.91 -19.33
CA ASP A 76 18.17 2.73 -20.44
C ASP A 76 17.65 4.18 -20.34
N HIS A 77 16.46 4.36 -19.78
CA HIS A 77 15.80 5.64 -19.61
C HIS A 77 14.91 5.62 -18.36
N LEU A 78 14.92 6.72 -17.62
CA LEU A 78 14.14 6.95 -16.42
C LEU A 78 13.27 8.20 -16.61
N ILE A 79 12.09 8.17 -16.00
CA ILE A 79 11.17 9.30 -15.90
C ILE A 79 10.82 9.45 -14.43
N ASP A 80 11.17 10.59 -13.84
CA ASP A 80 10.87 10.90 -12.45
C ASP A 80 9.62 11.77 -12.37
N ILE A 81 8.63 11.30 -11.60
CA ILE A 81 7.35 11.99 -11.37
C ILE A 81 7.35 12.56 -9.96
N GLY A 82 7.10 13.86 -9.85
CA GLY A 82 7.17 14.55 -8.56
C GLY A 82 6.66 16.00 -8.65
N PRO A 83 7.22 16.92 -7.85
CA PRO A 83 8.28 16.73 -6.85
C PRO A 83 7.81 16.09 -5.53
N GLY A 84 6.49 16.00 -5.30
CA GLY A 84 5.89 15.35 -4.13
C GLY A 84 4.77 14.38 -4.49
N ALA A 85 4.06 13.88 -3.48
CA ALA A 85 2.92 12.99 -3.67
C ALA A 85 1.58 13.76 -3.71
N GLY A 86 0.56 13.13 -4.28
CA GLY A 86 -0.79 13.69 -4.34
C GLY A 86 -0.85 15.01 -5.11
N ARG A 87 -1.39 16.06 -4.49
CA ARG A 87 -1.52 17.40 -5.12
C ARG A 87 -0.20 18.11 -5.38
N LYS A 88 0.89 17.66 -4.74
CA LYS A 88 2.25 18.21 -4.92
C LYS A 88 3.04 17.43 -5.98
N GLY A 89 2.39 16.50 -6.68
CA GLY A 89 2.97 15.66 -7.72
C GLY A 89 2.28 15.83 -9.07
N GLY A 90 2.52 14.88 -9.98
CA GLY A 90 1.88 14.86 -11.30
C GLY A 90 2.65 15.59 -12.38
N GLU A 91 3.89 16.00 -12.11
CA GLU A 91 4.80 16.64 -13.06
C GLU A 91 5.99 15.73 -13.36
N VAL A 92 6.51 15.79 -14.59
CA VAL A 92 7.79 15.17 -14.94
C VAL A 92 8.90 16.10 -14.47
N VAL A 93 9.58 15.74 -13.37
CA VAL A 93 10.64 16.56 -12.76
C VAL A 93 12.02 16.29 -13.36
N GLY A 94 12.17 15.16 -14.05
CA GLY A 94 13.37 14.81 -14.78
C GLY A 94 13.14 13.59 -15.66
N GLN A 95 13.88 13.50 -16.76
CA GLN A 95 13.90 12.35 -17.65
C GLN A 95 15.27 12.20 -18.30
N GLY A 96 15.73 10.97 -18.50
CA GLY A 96 17.08 10.69 -19.00
C GLY A 96 17.66 9.42 -18.41
N THR A 97 18.97 9.30 -18.43
CA THR A 97 19.70 8.22 -17.76
C THR A 97 19.75 8.41 -16.25
N ALA A 98 20.08 7.35 -15.51
CA ALA A 98 20.32 7.45 -14.06
C ALA A 98 21.37 8.52 -13.71
N GLN A 99 22.45 8.62 -14.50
CA GLN A 99 23.49 9.61 -14.29
C GLN A 99 23.01 11.05 -14.48
N GLU A 100 22.17 11.30 -15.49
CA GLU A 100 21.57 12.61 -15.74
C GLU A 100 20.59 13.00 -14.62
N LEU A 101 19.77 12.05 -14.15
CA LEU A 101 18.89 12.30 -13.00
C LEU A 101 19.66 12.59 -11.72
N MET A 102 20.74 11.86 -11.44
CA MET A 102 21.59 12.11 -10.27
C MET A 102 22.21 13.52 -10.23
N GLN A 103 22.36 14.15 -11.40
CA GLN A 103 22.83 15.53 -11.54
C GLN A 103 21.71 16.57 -11.52
N ASN A 104 20.45 16.14 -11.63
CA ASN A 104 19.29 17.02 -11.63
C ASN A 104 18.81 17.30 -10.19
N PRO A 105 19.04 18.52 -9.64
CA PRO A 105 18.64 18.84 -8.27
C PRO A 105 17.11 18.91 -8.08
N SER A 106 16.34 19.03 -9.16
CA SER A 106 14.87 19.02 -9.12
C SER A 106 14.27 17.62 -9.01
N SER A 107 15.08 16.57 -9.21
CA SER A 107 14.66 15.17 -9.12
C SER A 107 14.88 14.63 -7.69
N PRO A 108 13.81 14.31 -6.94
CA PRO A 108 13.94 13.63 -5.65
C PRO A 108 14.62 12.27 -5.79
N THR A 109 14.30 11.55 -6.87
CA THR A 109 14.89 10.23 -7.17
C THR A 109 16.39 10.37 -7.47
N GLY A 110 16.79 11.33 -8.30
CA GLY A 110 18.20 11.62 -8.58
C GLY A 110 18.98 12.00 -7.33
N THR A 111 18.38 12.81 -6.46
CA THR A 111 18.96 13.17 -5.15
C THR A 111 19.19 11.92 -4.29
N LEU A 112 18.23 10.99 -4.25
CA LEU A 112 18.35 9.73 -3.51
C LEU A 112 19.45 8.82 -4.08
N LEU A 113 19.47 8.62 -5.41
CA LEU A 113 20.47 7.78 -6.08
C LEU A 113 21.90 8.28 -5.87
N ASN A 114 22.08 9.59 -5.66
CA ASN A 114 23.39 10.19 -5.39
C ASN A 114 23.78 10.17 -3.89
N GLN A 115 22.84 9.89 -2.99
CA GLN A 115 23.10 9.87 -1.56
C GLN A 115 23.77 8.56 -1.13
N LYS A 116 24.82 8.67 -0.29
CA LYS A 116 25.36 7.52 0.43
C LYS A 116 24.55 7.30 1.70
N HIS A 117 23.93 6.13 1.81
CA HIS A 117 23.23 5.72 3.03
C HIS A 117 24.19 5.66 4.23
N SER A 118 23.95 6.49 5.25
CA SER A 118 24.73 6.45 6.49
C SER A 118 24.20 5.35 7.41
N LEU A 119 25.06 4.44 7.86
CA LEU A 119 24.69 3.43 8.85
C LEU A 119 24.61 4.06 10.26
N PRO A 120 23.69 3.59 11.12
CA PRO A 120 23.60 4.08 12.48
C PRO A 120 24.89 3.78 13.26
N ALA A 121 25.44 4.79 13.93
CA ALA A 121 26.71 4.68 14.67
C ALA A 121 26.64 3.72 15.87
N ARG A 122 25.44 3.46 16.42
CA ARG A 122 25.23 2.54 17.54
C ARG A 122 23.96 1.71 17.34
N ARG A 123 24.02 0.43 17.70
CA ARG A 123 22.87 -0.50 17.73
C ARG A 123 22.40 -0.69 19.17
N ARG A 124 21.09 -0.86 19.36
CA ARG A 124 20.51 -1.15 20.68
C ARG A 124 20.77 -2.62 21.04
N ASN A 125 21.23 -2.87 22.26
CA ASN A 125 21.45 -4.23 22.78
C ASN A 125 20.16 -4.94 23.24
N GLY A 126 19.03 -4.23 23.27
CA GLY A 126 17.76 -4.72 23.81
C GLY A 126 17.62 -4.48 25.31
N ASN A 127 16.52 -4.97 25.90
CA ASN A 127 16.21 -4.83 27.33
C ASN A 127 16.63 -6.05 28.17
N GLY A 128 17.47 -6.93 27.62
CA GLY A 128 17.90 -8.18 28.25
C GLY A 128 16.90 -9.34 28.16
N ASN A 129 15.69 -9.09 27.64
CA ASN A 129 14.67 -10.12 27.43
C ASN A 129 14.64 -10.61 25.98
N TYR A 130 14.17 -11.85 25.80
CA TYR A 130 14.07 -12.50 24.49
C TYR A 130 12.74 -13.23 24.37
N VAL A 131 12.23 -13.29 23.14
CA VAL A 131 11.27 -14.31 22.72
C VAL A 131 12.05 -15.39 21.98
N THR A 132 12.01 -16.62 22.50
CA THR A 132 12.72 -17.77 21.94
C THR A 132 11.72 -18.73 21.34
N ILE A 133 11.87 -19.01 20.05
CA ILE A 133 11.16 -20.08 19.33
C ILE A 133 12.09 -21.28 19.32
N THR A 134 11.62 -22.44 19.79
CA THR A 134 12.40 -23.69 19.83
C THR A 134 11.82 -24.70 18.85
N ASN A 135 12.67 -25.28 18.01
CA ASN A 135 12.33 -26.37 17.08
C ASN A 135 11.10 -26.11 16.20
N ALA A 136 11.06 -24.95 15.54
CA ALA A 136 10.05 -24.63 14.53
C ALA A 136 10.19 -25.54 13.30
N ASN A 137 9.10 -26.23 12.94
CA ASN A 137 9.09 -27.26 11.90
C ASN A 137 7.91 -27.11 10.90
N ALA A 138 7.20 -25.98 10.95
CA ALA A 138 6.15 -25.67 9.98
C ALA A 138 6.69 -25.50 8.55
N ASN A 139 5.94 -25.99 7.56
CA ASN A 139 6.27 -25.94 6.12
C ASN A 139 7.69 -26.48 5.83
N ASN A 140 8.60 -25.62 5.36
CA ASN A 140 9.97 -25.99 5.01
C ASN A 140 11.00 -25.66 6.11
N LEU A 141 10.55 -25.27 7.31
CA LEU A 141 11.44 -25.03 8.44
C LEU A 141 12.02 -26.35 8.95
N LYS A 142 13.34 -26.38 9.17
CA LYS A 142 14.08 -27.58 9.58
C LYS A 142 14.44 -27.52 11.07
N ASN A 143 13.45 -27.69 11.95
CA ASN A 143 13.62 -27.63 13.41
C ASN A 143 14.38 -26.37 13.86
N VAL A 144 13.96 -25.21 13.36
CA VAL A 144 14.65 -23.93 13.55
C VAL A 144 14.43 -23.42 14.98
N THR A 145 15.52 -23.08 15.67
CA THR A 145 15.47 -22.35 16.94
C THR A 145 15.99 -20.93 16.73
N ALA A 146 15.22 -19.93 17.18
CA ALA A 146 15.52 -18.51 16.97
C ALA A 146 15.23 -17.68 18.21
N ASN A 147 16.16 -16.79 18.56
CA ASN A 147 16.03 -15.85 19.67
C ASN A 147 15.78 -14.43 19.13
N ILE A 148 14.73 -13.78 19.62
CA ILE A 148 14.32 -12.43 19.21
C ILE A 148 14.50 -11.49 20.41
N PRO A 149 15.50 -10.58 20.39
CA PRO A 149 15.74 -9.65 21.49
C PRO A 149 14.64 -8.59 21.59
N LEU A 150 14.03 -8.47 22.77
CA LEU A 150 13.02 -7.45 23.05
C LEU A 150 13.65 -6.06 23.22
N GLY A 151 12.90 -5.03 22.84
CA GLY A 151 13.39 -3.63 22.85
C GLY A 151 14.35 -3.30 21.71
N THR A 152 14.33 -4.07 20.63
CA THR A 152 15.17 -3.84 19.43
C THR A 152 14.32 -3.79 18.16
N ILE A 153 14.91 -3.27 17.08
CA ILE A 153 14.41 -3.50 15.72
C ILE A 153 15.10 -4.77 15.21
N THR A 154 14.35 -5.88 15.16
CA THR A 154 14.84 -7.16 14.64
C THR A 154 14.30 -7.37 13.23
N SER A 155 15.19 -7.59 12.26
CA SER A 155 14.82 -7.90 10.88
C SER A 155 15.02 -9.39 10.58
N VAL A 156 14.00 -10.04 10.02
CA VAL A 156 14.07 -11.42 9.53
C VAL A 156 14.29 -11.37 8.02
N THR A 157 15.51 -11.70 7.57
CA THR A 157 15.93 -11.60 6.17
C THR A 157 16.17 -12.97 5.54
N GLY A 158 16.43 -13.00 4.23
CA GLY A 158 16.68 -14.21 3.46
C GLY A 158 15.89 -14.28 2.15
N VAL A 159 16.30 -15.18 1.25
CA VAL A 159 15.73 -15.33 -0.10
C VAL A 159 14.23 -15.68 -0.10
N SER A 160 13.54 -15.45 -1.22
CA SER A 160 12.13 -15.86 -1.35
C SER A 160 11.98 -17.37 -1.14
N GLY A 161 10.91 -17.77 -0.44
CA GLY A 161 10.67 -19.17 -0.08
C GLY A 161 11.53 -19.73 1.07
N SER A 162 12.43 -18.95 1.70
CA SER A 162 13.28 -19.45 2.81
C SER A 162 12.55 -19.76 4.13
N GLY A 163 11.25 -19.47 4.23
CA GLY A 163 10.45 -19.72 5.43
C GLY A 163 10.27 -18.51 6.38
N LYS A 164 10.68 -17.29 5.97
CA LYS A 164 10.54 -16.05 6.80
C LYS A 164 9.11 -15.82 7.30
N SER A 165 8.15 -15.80 6.36
CA SER A 165 6.74 -15.56 6.69
C SER A 165 6.17 -16.69 7.55
N THR A 166 6.60 -17.93 7.32
CA THR A 166 6.21 -19.06 8.16
C THR A 166 6.75 -18.90 9.58
N LEU A 167 8.01 -18.55 9.75
CA LEU A 167 8.60 -18.35 11.08
C LEU A 167 7.89 -17.22 11.86
N VAL A 168 7.58 -16.11 11.21
CA VAL A 168 7.01 -14.93 11.87
C VAL A 168 5.49 -15.04 12.04
N PHE A 169 4.74 -15.29 10.97
CA PHE A 169 3.27 -15.24 11.00
C PHE A 169 2.63 -16.58 11.33
N ASP A 170 3.16 -17.69 10.81
CA ASP A 170 2.56 -19.01 11.06
C ASP A 170 3.02 -19.65 12.36
N VAL A 171 4.26 -19.37 12.77
CA VAL A 171 4.85 -19.92 14.00
C VAL A 171 4.71 -18.96 15.17
N LEU A 172 5.45 -17.84 15.15
CA LEU A 172 5.49 -16.92 16.28
C LEU A 172 4.11 -16.30 16.57
N ALA A 173 3.46 -15.73 15.56
CA ALA A 173 2.25 -14.96 15.79
C ALA A 173 0.99 -15.81 16.07
N LYS A 174 0.96 -17.06 15.60
CA LYS A 174 -0.11 -18.04 15.90
C LYS A 174 0.24 -18.96 17.08
N ASN A 175 1.47 -18.92 17.58
CA ASN A 175 2.01 -19.80 18.60
C ASN A 175 1.80 -21.30 18.29
N LYS A 176 2.14 -21.73 17.07
CA LYS A 176 1.96 -23.10 16.56
C LYS A 176 3.14 -23.54 15.67
N GLY A 177 3.27 -24.83 15.36
CA GLY A 177 4.29 -25.29 14.41
C GLY A 177 5.75 -25.21 14.90
N CYS A 178 5.92 -25.25 16.24
CA CYS A 178 7.19 -25.35 16.94
C CYS A 178 6.99 -26.16 18.23
N GLU A 179 8.09 -26.57 18.87
CA GLU A 179 8.03 -27.28 20.15
C GLU A 179 7.61 -26.34 21.29
N LYS A 180 8.21 -25.16 21.36
CA LYS A 180 7.94 -24.20 22.45
C LYS A 180 8.26 -22.77 22.03
N ILE A 181 7.49 -21.81 22.56
CA ILE A 181 7.84 -20.39 22.55
C ILE A 181 7.98 -19.92 24.01
N VAL A 182 9.10 -19.28 24.35
CA VAL A 182 9.41 -18.78 25.70
C VAL A 182 9.61 -17.27 25.65
N GLY A 183 9.17 -16.53 26.67
CA GLY A 183 9.37 -15.09 26.80
C GLY A 183 8.28 -14.23 26.13
N LEU A 184 7.27 -14.87 25.54
CA LEU A 184 6.09 -14.17 25.00
C LEU A 184 5.23 -13.55 26.11
N ASP A 185 5.31 -14.10 27.32
CA ASP A 185 4.73 -13.57 28.57
C ASP A 185 5.28 -12.19 28.97
N LYS A 186 6.43 -11.79 28.42
CA LYS A 186 7.04 -10.46 28.63
C LYS A 186 6.53 -9.40 27.66
N VAL A 187 5.54 -9.74 26.83
CA VAL A 187 4.92 -8.86 25.84
C VAL A 187 3.41 -8.84 26.09
N ASP A 188 2.87 -7.66 26.38
CA ASP A 188 1.44 -7.52 26.70
C ASP A 188 0.54 -7.81 25.48
N HIS A 189 0.95 -7.34 24.30
CA HIS A 189 0.18 -7.45 23.07
C HIS A 189 1.06 -7.74 21.85
N VAL A 190 0.64 -8.70 21.02
CA VAL A 190 1.23 -8.99 19.72
C VAL A 190 0.29 -8.46 18.64
N ILE A 191 0.66 -7.34 18.01
CA ILE A 191 -0.11 -6.74 16.92
C ILE A 191 0.51 -7.16 15.59
N GLN A 192 -0.30 -7.77 14.73
CA GLN A 192 0.12 -8.20 13.40
C GLN A 192 -0.36 -7.19 12.36
N VAL A 193 0.57 -6.60 11.62
CA VAL A 193 0.26 -5.76 10.45
C VAL A 193 0.71 -6.52 9.21
N GLY A 194 -0.25 -7.11 8.49
CA GLY A 194 -0.02 -7.89 7.29
C GLY A 194 -0.18 -7.08 5.99
N GLN A 195 0.11 -7.73 4.86
CA GLN A 195 -0.05 -7.15 3.51
C GLN A 195 -1.45 -7.34 2.92
N SER A 196 -2.39 -7.92 3.67
CA SER A 196 -3.77 -8.07 3.20
C SER A 196 -4.32 -6.69 2.82
N PRO A 197 -4.93 -6.53 1.64
CA PRO A 197 -5.52 -5.26 1.26
C PRO A 197 -6.46 -4.79 2.36
N LEU A 198 -6.38 -3.50 2.71
CA LEU A 198 -7.43 -2.86 3.50
C LEU A 198 -8.75 -3.18 2.80
N THR A 199 -9.71 -3.73 3.56
CA THR A 199 -10.95 -4.33 3.06
C THR A 199 -11.54 -3.51 1.91
N ARG A 200 -11.69 -4.13 0.73
CA ARG A 200 -12.22 -3.51 -0.50
C ARG A 200 -13.73 -3.24 -0.45
N MET A 201 -14.28 -2.87 0.71
CA MET A 201 -15.65 -2.38 0.77
C MET A 201 -15.68 -1.01 0.10
N GLN A 202 -16.54 -0.85 -0.90
CA GLN A 202 -16.60 0.37 -1.72
C GLN A 202 -16.81 1.66 -0.91
N ARG A 203 -17.29 1.55 0.33
CA ARG A 203 -17.55 2.66 1.24
C ARG A 203 -16.41 2.92 2.25
N SER A 204 -15.37 2.09 2.30
CA SER A 204 -14.24 2.29 3.20
C SER A 204 -13.27 3.32 2.62
N ASN A 205 -13.03 4.39 3.37
CA ASN A 205 -11.98 5.37 3.14
C ASN A 205 -11.08 5.51 4.38
N VAL A 206 -9.99 6.28 4.25
CA VAL A 206 -9.02 6.52 5.35
C VAL A 206 -9.72 7.02 6.62
N ALA A 207 -10.68 7.93 6.50
CA ALA A 207 -11.41 8.48 7.64
C ALA A 207 -12.26 7.44 8.37
N THR A 208 -12.91 6.52 7.64
CA THR A 208 -13.67 5.41 8.25
C THR A 208 -12.74 4.35 8.85
N PHE A 209 -11.57 4.14 8.26
CA PHE A 209 -10.62 3.13 8.75
C PHE A 209 -9.92 3.56 10.03
N MET A 210 -9.55 4.84 10.13
CA MET A 210 -8.92 5.41 11.33
C MET A 210 -9.94 5.86 12.40
N ASP A 211 -11.23 5.58 12.20
CA ASP A 211 -12.36 6.04 13.02
C ASP A 211 -12.47 7.58 13.19
N LEU A 212 -11.70 8.34 12.42
CA LEU A 212 -11.79 9.81 12.34
C LEU A 212 -13.18 10.25 11.88
N PHE A 213 -13.84 9.46 11.04
CA PHE A 213 -15.17 9.75 10.55
C PHE A 213 -16.22 9.76 11.68
N THR A 214 -16.04 8.95 12.73
CA THR A 214 -16.93 8.96 13.90
C THR A 214 -16.78 10.25 14.70
N LEU A 215 -15.55 10.74 14.85
CA LEU A 215 -15.27 12.02 15.48
C LEU A 215 -15.88 13.17 14.66
N LEU A 216 -15.68 13.17 13.34
CA LEU A 216 -16.27 14.17 12.43
C LEU A 216 -17.78 14.23 12.54
N ARG A 217 -18.47 13.09 12.44
CA ARG A 217 -19.94 13.03 12.56
C ARG A 217 -20.44 13.58 13.88
N THR A 218 -19.73 13.30 14.97
CA THR A 218 -20.08 13.80 16.30
C THR A 218 -19.91 15.32 16.38
N GLN A 219 -18.85 15.86 15.79
CA GLN A 219 -18.62 17.30 15.71
C GLN A 219 -19.68 18.03 14.86
N PHE A 220 -20.08 17.45 13.73
CA PHE A 220 -21.12 18.03 12.88
C PHE A 220 -22.51 17.99 13.52
N ALA A 221 -22.85 16.90 14.22
CA ALA A 221 -24.10 16.80 14.98
C ALA A 221 -24.18 17.78 16.17
N ALA A 222 -23.03 18.24 16.67
CA ALA A 222 -22.96 19.22 17.75
C ALA A 222 -23.22 20.68 17.27
N GLN A 223 -23.17 20.95 15.95
CA GLN A 223 -23.32 22.30 15.42
C GLN A 223 -24.72 22.88 15.68
N PRO A 224 -24.84 24.21 15.90
CA PRO A 224 -26.14 24.85 16.12
C PRO A 224 -27.15 24.55 15.00
N LYS A 225 -26.70 24.60 13.73
CA LYS A 225 -27.56 24.33 12.57
C LYS A 225 -28.05 22.88 12.52
N ALA A 226 -27.21 21.93 12.94
CA ALA A 226 -27.61 20.52 13.03
C ALA A 226 -28.74 20.33 14.06
N LYS A 227 -28.63 20.99 15.22
CA LYS A 227 -29.65 20.94 16.28
C LYS A 227 -30.98 21.57 15.83
N GLU A 228 -30.93 22.70 15.12
CA GLU A 228 -32.11 23.36 14.54
C GLU A 228 -32.84 22.44 13.54
N LEU A 229 -32.08 21.74 12.70
CA LEU A 229 -32.61 20.80 11.71
C LEU A 229 -32.96 19.41 12.28
N GLY A 230 -32.75 19.19 13.58
CA GLY A 230 -33.00 17.89 14.23
C GLY A 230 -32.06 16.76 13.81
N LEU A 231 -30.91 17.09 13.20
CA LEU A 231 -29.93 16.12 12.70
C LEU A 231 -29.11 15.50 13.83
N LYS A 232 -28.90 14.19 13.75
CA LYS A 232 -28.12 13.39 14.69
C LYS A 232 -26.84 12.86 14.04
N THR A 233 -25.94 12.32 14.85
CA THR A 233 -24.65 11.73 14.40
C THR A 233 -24.79 10.68 13.29
N LYS A 234 -25.94 9.99 13.21
CA LYS A 234 -26.22 9.00 12.15
C LYS A 234 -26.52 9.64 10.79
N ASP A 235 -27.03 10.87 10.76
CA ASP A 235 -27.44 11.55 9.52
C ASP A 235 -26.22 12.07 8.76
N PHE A 236 -25.13 12.32 9.48
CA PHE A 236 -23.80 12.65 8.93
C PHE A 236 -23.01 11.44 8.43
N SER A 237 -23.61 10.24 8.35
CA SER A 237 -22.96 9.04 7.84
C SER A 237 -23.43 8.73 6.42
N PHE A 238 -22.48 8.66 5.47
CA PHE A 238 -22.80 8.21 4.10
C PHE A 238 -23.09 6.70 4.02
N ASN A 239 -22.83 5.95 5.10
CA ASN A 239 -23.06 4.50 5.16
C ASN A 239 -24.50 4.12 5.52
N THR A 240 -25.28 5.05 6.06
CA THR A 240 -26.62 4.79 6.61
C THR A 240 -27.65 5.70 5.97
N ALA A 241 -28.86 5.17 5.75
CA ALA A 241 -30.00 5.96 5.28
C ALA A 241 -30.34 7.05 6.32
N GLY A 242 -30.80 8.19 5.82
CA GLY A 242 -31.07 9.40 6.62
C GLY A 242 -30.57 10.63 5.89
N GLY A 243 -29.27 10.91 5.99
CA GLY A 243 -28.65 12.09 5.40
C GLY A 243 -27.79 11.86 4.14
N ARG A 244 -27.52 10.60 3.77
CA ARG A 244 -26.78 10.25 2.55
C ARG A 244 -27.59 10.51 1.28
N CYS A 245 -26.91 10.66 0.15
CA CYS A 245 -27.56 10.65 -1.16
C CYS A 245 -28.07 9.24 -1.47
N GLU A 246 -29.38 9.08 -1.68
CA GLU A 246 -29.99 7.77 -1.94
C GLU A 246 -29.76 7.28 -3.38
N GLN A 247 -29.56 8.17 -4.37
CA GLN A 247 -29.29 7.73 -5.76
C GLN A 247 -28.01 6.89 -5.88
N CYS A 248 -26.94 7.32 -5.21
CA CYS A 248 -25.68 6.58 -5.18
C CYS A 248 -25.48 5.82 -3.86
N GLU A 249 -26.48 5.78 -3.00
CA GLU A 249 -26.41 5.21 -1.65
C GLU A 249 -25.17 5.64 -0.84
N GLY A 250 -24.76 6.91 -0.96
CA GLY A 250 -23.57 7.45 -0.29
C GLY A 250 -22.22 7.10 -0.93
N LEU A 251 -22.18 6.43 -2.09
CA LEU A 251 -20.93 6.15 -2.82
C LEU A 251 -20.35 7.38 -3.52
N GLY A 252 -21.22 8.32 -3.94
CA GLY A 252 -20.84 9.48 -4.75
C GLY A 252 -20.62 9.15 -6.24
N GLN A 253 -20.71 7.88 -6.61
CA GLN A 253 -20.62 7.39 -7.98
C GLN A 253 -21.74 6.39 -8.27
N VAL A 254 -22.09 6.22 -9.54
CA VAL A 254 -23.04 5.23 -10.04
C VAL A 254 -22.38 4.43 -11.15
N ASP A 255 -22.70 3.13 -11.23
CA ASP A 255 -22.19 2.25 -12.28
C ASP A 255 -22.97 2.48 -13.58
N VAL A 256 -22.25 2.64 -14.69
CA VAL A 256 -22.82 2.70 -16.04
C VAL A 256 -22.41 1.42 -16.76
N ASN A 257 -23.39 0.56 -17.02
CA ASN A 257 -23.16 -0.65 -17.79
C ASN A 257 -23.02 -0.28 -19.26
N LEU A 258 -21.79 -0.38 -19.78
CA LEU A 258 -21.52 -0.33 -21.20
C LEU A 258 -21.40 -1.79 -21.65
N SER A 259 -22.39 -2.28 -22.40
CA SER A 259 -22.63 -3.71 -22.69
C SER A 259 -21.41 -4.54 -23.12
N PHE A 260 -20.32 -3.90 -23.58
CA PHE A 260 -19.11 -4.55 -24.10
C PHE A 260 -17.79 -3.97 -23.56
N LEU A 261 -17.81 -2.98 -22.67
CA LEU A 261 -16.62 -2.38 -22.04
C LEU A 261 -16.64 -2.66 -20.53
N SER A 262 -15.48 -2.58 -19.89
CA SER A 262 -15.36 -2.63 -18.44
C SER A 262 -16.35 -1.66 -17.79
N ASP A 263 -17.12 -2.11 -16.79
CA ASP A 263 -18.07 -1.24 -16.07
C ASP A 263 -17.39 0.06 -15.64
N MET A 264 -17.96 1.19 -16.08
CA MET A 264 -17.39 2.51 -15.81
C MET A 264 -18.19 3.19 -14.70
N LYS A 265 -17.48 3.72 -13.71
CA LYS A 265 -18.07 4.54 -12.65
C LYS A 265 -18.11 5.99 -13.05
N VAL A 266 -19.28 6.61 -12.98
CA VAL A 266 -19.43 8.05 -13.20
C VAL A 266 -19.84 8.74 -11.90
N THR A 267 -19.45 10.01 -11.76
CA THR A 267 -19.88 10.84 -10.64
C THR A 267 -21.41 10.90 -10.58
N CYS A 268 -21.98 10.68 -9.39
CA CYS A 268 -23.42 10.67 -9.18
C CYS A 268 -24.03 12.03 -9.58
N PRO A 269 -25.02 12.08 -10.48
CA PRO A 269 -25.58 13.34 -10.96
C PRO A 269 -26.39 14.09 -9.89
N SER A 270 -27.03 13.38 -8.93
CA SER A 270 -27.80 14.03 -7.86
C SER A 270 -26.91 14.77 -6.86
N CYS A 271 -25.92 14.09 -6.28
CA CYS A 271 -25.07 14.72 -5.25
C CYS A 271 -23.77 15.29 -5.81
N LYS A 272 -23.49 15.16 -7.11
CA LYS A 272 -22.24 15.61 -7.75
C LYS A 272 -20.98 15.09 -7.05
N GLY A 273 -21.05 13.87 -6.52
CA GLY A 273 -19.97 13.23 -5.77
C GLY A 273 -19.90 13.55 -4.28
N GLN A 274 -20.75 14.46 -3.75
CA GLN A 274 -20.73 14.90 -2.34
C GLN A 274 -21.24 13.85 -1.36
N ARG A 275 -21.91 12.78 -1.84
CA ARG A 275 -22.40 11.62 -1.05
C ARG A 275 -23.54 11.91 -0.06
N PHE A 276 -23.90 13.16 0.18
CA PHE A 276 -24.96 13.58 1.10
C PHE A 276 -26.07 14.36 0.40
N GLN A 277 -27.19 14.54 1.10
CA GLN A 277 -28.28 15.43 0.70
C GLN A 277 -27.99 16.87 1.12
N ASP A 278 -28.60 17.84 0.43
CA ASP A 278 -28.32 19.27 0.61
C ASP A 278 -28.56 19.77 2.04
N HIS A 279 -29.56 19.23 2.74
CA HIS A 279 -29.86 19.63 4.11
C HIS A 279 -28.73 19.24 5.10
N VAL A 280 -28.02 18.13 4.84
CA VAL A 280 -26.83 17.75 5.63
C VAL A 280 -25.65 18.65 5.27
N LEU A 281 -25.46 18.92 3.98
CA LEU A 281 -24.38 19.79 3.48
C LEU A 281 -24.53 21.24 3.96
N SER A 282 -25.75 21.67 4.28
CA SER A 282 -26.01 23.00 4.85
C SER A 282 -25.42 23.21 6.25
N VAL A 283 -25.11 22.13 6.97
CA VAL A 283 -24.43 22.22 8.27
C VAL A 283 -22.94 22.35 8.03
N GLN A 284 -22.37 23.46 8.51
CA GLN A 284 -20.96 23.78 8.35
C GLN A 284 -20.22 23.80 9.70
N PHE A 285 -18.95 23.39 9.68
CA PHE A 285 -17.99 23.59 10.76
C PHE A 285 -16.76 24.30 10.16
N LYS A 286 -16.39 25.45 10.72
CA LYS A 286 -15.32 26.31 10.17
C LYS A 286 -15.50 26.56 8.66
N GLU A 287 -16.72 26.92 8.23
CA GLU A 287 -17.11 27.20 6.84
C GLU A 287 -17.05 26.01 5.87
N HIS A 288 -16.85 24.78 6.37
CA HIS A 288 -16.78 23.57 5.56
C HIS A 288 -17.92 22.63 5.92
N SER A 289 -18.57 22.04 4.92
CA SER A 289 -19.52 20.94 5.11
C SER A 289 -18.79 19.63 5.42
N ILE A 290 -19.52 18.61 5.87
CA ILE A 290 -18.91 17.30 6.12
C ILE A 290 -18.31 16.68 4.86
N ALA A 291 -18.90 16.96 3.69
CA ALA A 291 -18.38 16.44 2.42
C ALA A 291 -17.10 17.17 2.01
N ASP A 292 -16.97 18.46 2.32
CA ASP A 292 -15.73 19.22 2.10
C ASP A 292 -14.59 18.62 2.92
N PHE A 293 -14.83 18.29 4.20
CA PHE A 293 -13.83 17.60 5.04
C PHE A 293 -13.39 16.25 4.49
N LEU A 294 -14.31 15.49 3.88
CA LEU A 294 -13.96 14.21 3.24
C LEU A 294 -13.18 14.38 1.94
N ASN A 295 -13.18 15.57 1.34
CA ASN A 295 -12.41 15.92 0.14
C ASN A 295 -11.08 16.63 0.44
N LEU A 296 -10.83 17.00 1.71
CA LEU A 296 -9.54 17.51 2.15
C LEU A 296 -8.49 16.39 2.16
N SER A 297 -7.23 16.76 1.90
CA SER A 297 -6.12 15.87 2.20
C SER A 297 -5.95 15.74 3.72
N VAL A 298 -5.26 14.68 4.16
CA VAL A 298 -4.91 14.52 5.60
C VAL A 298 -4.13 15.76 6.09
N GLU A 299 -3.17 16.25 5.30
CA GLU A 299 -2.39 17.45 5.61
C GLU A 299 -3.28 18.69 5.80
N GLN A 300 -4.27 18.90 4.91
CA GLN A 300 -5.22 20.00 5.03
C GLN A 300 -6.15 19.83 6.23
N SER A 301 -6.55 18.60 6.56
CA SER A 301 -7.46 18.35 7.68
C SER A 301 -6.85 18.69 9.05
N ILE A 302 -5.51 18.56 9.20
CA ILE A 302 -4.80 18.84 10.45
C ILE A 302 -4.99 20.29 10.90
N THR A 303 -5.08 21.26 9.99
CA THR A 303 -5.23 22.68 10.38
C THR A 303 -6.59 22.99 11.02
N PHE A 304 -7.55 22.06 10.95
CA PHE A 304 -8.90 22.24 11.48
C PHE A 304 -9.11 21.59 12.86
N PHE A 305 -8.19 20.73 13.32
CA PHE A 305 -8.27 20.00 14.60
C PHE A 305 -7.09 20.32 15.51
#